data_AF-A0A7C5YI20-F1
#
_entry.id   AF-A0A7C5YI20-F1
#
_cell.length_a   1.000
_cell.length_b   1.000
_cell.length_c   1.000
_cell.angle_alpha   90.00
_cell.angle_beta   90.00
_cell.angle_gamma   90.00
#
_symmetry.space_group_name_H-M   'P 1'
#
loop_
_entity.id
_entity.type
_entity.pdbx_description
1 polymer ?
#
loop_
_entity_poly.entity_id
_entity_poly.type
_entity_poly.pdbx_seq_one_letter_code
_entity_poly.pdbx_strand_id
1 'polypeptide(L)' 'MATPYSRRLLLALVPLAMIVGAAGAVGYFIWWDATHCVLCRSRLDPFGRCPNPRCSLGRLTAEAGPKAAITP' A
#
# COMPACT_ATOMS: atom_id res chain seq x y z
N MET A 1 39.04 17.18 -2.90
CA MET A 1 38.98 17.80 -1.56
C MET A 1 37.60 18.42 -1.39
N ALA A 2 36.74 17.82 -0.57
CA ALA A 2 35.41 18.36 -0.29
C ALA A 2 35.56 19.58 0.63
N THR A 3 35.09 20.76 0.19
CA THR A 3 35.12 21.99 1.01
C THR A 3 34.30 21.77 2.30
N PRO A 4 34.63 22.40 3.43
CA PRO A 4 33.95 22.18 4.71
C PRO A 4 32.43 22.41 4.65
N TYR A 5 31.99 23.26 3.73
CA TYR A 5 30.57 23.49 3.40
C TYR A 5 29.90 22.25 2.78
N SER A 6 30.53 21.60 1.81
CA SER A 6 29.99 20.40 1.16
C SER A 6 29.82 19.22 2.11
N ARG A 7 30.72 19.06 3.10
CA ARG A 7 30.59 18.03 4.15
C ARG A 7 29.39 18.28 5.06
N ARG A 8 29.13 19.53 5.45
CA ARG A 8 27.95 19.88 6.27
C ARG A 8 26.65 19.71 5.50
N LEU A 9 26.65 20.07 4.23
CA LEU A 9 25.51 19.89 3.34
C LEU A 9 25.17 18.40 3.18
N LEU A 10 26.16 17.54 2.93
CA LEU A 10 25.96 16.09 2.84
C LEU A 10 25.40 15.50 4.14
N LEU A 11 25.90 15.94 5.30
CA LEU A 11 25.40 15.50 6.60
C LEU A 11 23.92 15.88 6.83
N ALA A 12 23.44 16.95 6.21
CA ALA A 12 22.03 17.34 6.27
C ALA A 12 21.17 16.64 5.21
N LEU A 13 21.72 16.41 4.01
CA LEU A 13 20.99 15.79 2.90
C LEU A 13 20.71 14.30 3.12
N VAL A 14 21.64 13.56 3.74
CA VAL A 14 21.47 12.13 4.02
C VAL A 14 20.23 11.84 4.87
N PRO A 15 20.04 12.44 6.07
CA PRO A 15 18.85 12.19 6.87
C PRO A 15 17.58 12.69 6.17
N LEU A 16 17.66 13.81 5.43
CA LEU A 16 16.52 14.30 4.66
C LEU A 16 16.08 13.29 3.58
N ALA A 17 17.03 12.73 2.83
CA ALA A 17 16.76 11.72 1.83
C ALA A 17 16.13 10.46 2.44
N MET A 18 16.59 10.04 3.64
CA MET A 18 16.01 8.92 4.37
C MET A 18 14.56 9.19 4.78
N ILE A 19 14.26 10.40 5.27
CA ILE A 19 12.90 10.80 5.65
C ILE A 19 11.98 10.80 4.42
N VAL A 20 12.43 11.40 3.32
CA VAL A 20 11.65 11.44 2.07
C VAL A 20 11.43 10.04 1.50
N GLY A 21 12.46 9.20 1.52
CA GLY A 21 12.35 7.79 1.09
C GLY A 21 11.37 7.01 1.95
N ALA A 22 11.42 7.15 3.28
CA ALA A 22 10.49 6.52 4.19
C ALA A 22 9.05 7.00 3.97
N ALA A 23 8.84 8.31 3.80
CA ALA A 23 7.52 8.86 3.50
C ALA A 23 6.94 8.30 2.19
N GLY A 24 7.77 8.19 1.15
CA GLY A 24 7.37 7.60 -0.13
C GLY A 24 7.02 6.11 0.00
N ALA A 25 7.81 5.34 0.74
CA ALA A 25 7.55 3.92 0.98
C ALA A 25 6.23 3.70 1.74
N VAL A 26 5.97 4.50 2.78
CA VAL A 26 4.71 4.46 3.54
C VAL A 26 3.53 4.84 2.65
N GLY A 27 3.65 5.92 1.87
CA GLY A 27 2.59 6.34 0.94
C GLY A 27 2.28 5.28 -0.12
N TYR A 28 3.31 4.66 -0.69
CA TYR A 28 3.17 3.54 -1.61
C TYR A 28 2.46 2.36 -0.95
N PHE A 29 2.84 2.01 0.28
CA PHE A 29 2.23 0.89 1.00
C PHE A 29 0.75 1.14 1.29
N ILE A 30 0.38 2.34 1.72
CA ILE A 30 -1.02 2.74 1.96
C ILE A 30 -1.82 2.67 0.66
N TRP A 31 -1.30 3.23 -0.43
CA TRP A 31 -1.95 3.15 -1.73
C TRP A 31 -2.08 1.71 -2.23
N TRP A 32 -1.04 0.90 -2.03
CA TRP A 32 -1.03 -0.50 -2.41
C TRP A 32 -2.09 -1.29 -1.65
N ASP A 33 -2.20 -1.09 -0.33
CA ASP A 33 -3.19 -1.72 0.53
C ASP A 33 -4.63 -1.32 0.16
N ALA A 34 -4.84 -0.05 -0.21
CA ALA A 34 -6.14 0.45 -0.67
C ALA A 34 -6.56 -0.09 -2.06
N THR A 35 -5.61 -0.57 -2.86
CA THR A 35 -5.85 -1.02 -4.25
C THR A 35 -5.70 -2.51 -4.45
N HIS A 36 -4.96 -3.20 -3.58
CA HIS A 36 -4.64 -4.62 -3.68
C HIS A 36 -4.85 -5.33 -2.33
N CYS A 37 -5.40 -6.53 -2.43
CA CYS A 37 -5.71 -7.37 -1.30
C CYS A 37 -4.41 -7.95 -0.73
N VAL A 38 -4.03 -7.64 0.51
CA VAL A 38 -2.72 -7.99 1.11
C VAL A 38 -2.37 -9.48 0.99
N LEU A 39 -3.38 -10.35 1.13
CA LEU A 39 -3.18 -11.80 1.19
C LEU A 39 -3.01 -12.47 -0.18
N CYS A 40 -3.74 -12.04 -1.21
CA CYS A 40 -3.72 -12.67 -2.53
C CYS A 40 -3.25 -11.76 -3.65
N ARG A 41 -2.87 -10.51 -3.33
CA ARG A 41 -2.36 -9.51 -4.26
C ARG A 41 -3.32 -9.17 -5.41
N SER A 42 -4.57 -9.60 -5.33
CA SER A 42 -5.62 -9.30 -6.31
C SER A 42 -6.08 -7.86 -6.12
N ARG A 43 -6.42 -7.16 -7.21
CA ARG A 43 -6.97 -5.80 -7.12
C ARG A 43 -8.28 -5.80 -6.32
N LEU A 44 -8.48 -4.76 -5.51
CA LEU A 44 -9.74 -4.48 -4.83
C LEU A 44 -10.77 -3.96 -5.84
N ASP A 45 -12.03 -4.31 -5.58
CA ASP A 45 -13.18 -3.69 -6.23
C ASP A 45 -13.37 -2.24 -5.75
N PRO A 46 -14.19 -1.41 -6.44
CA PRO A 46 -14.48 -0.03 -6.04
C PRO A 46 -15.00 0.14 -4.60
N PHE A 47 -15.55 -0.93 -4.02
CA PHE A 47 -16.05 -0.97 -2.64
C PHE A 47 -15.00 -1.45 -1.63
N GLY A 48 -13.74 -1.59 -2.04
CA GLY A 48 -12.64 -2.06 -1.19
C GLY A 48 -12.70 -3.55 -0.84
N ARG A 49 -13.46 -4.36 -1.61
CA ARG A 49 -13.61 -5.80 -1.37
C ARG A 49 -12.64 -6.61 -2.21
N CYS A 50 -12.24 -7.76 -1.70
CA CYS A 50 -11.32 -8.67 -2.38
C CYS A 50 -12.13 -9.62 -3.26
N PRO A 51 -12.06 -9.53 -4.60
CA PRO A 51 -12.94 -10.27 -5.51
C PRO A 51 -12.60 -11.76 -5.62
N ASN A 52 -11.46 -12.21 -5.08
CA ASN A 52 -10.99 -13.58 -5.20
C ASN A 52 -11.53 -14.47 -4.06
N PRO A 53 -12.54 -15.33 -4.31
CA PRO A 53 -13.15 -16.16 -3.27
C PRO A 53 -12.24 -17.30 -2.78
N ARG A 54 -11.11 -17.55 -3.46
CA ARG A 54 -10.11 -18.53 -3.02
C ARG A 54 -9.14 -17.94 -1.98
N CYS A 55 -9.16 -16.63 -1.79
CA CYS A 55 -8.38 -15.95 -0.76
C CYS A 55 -9.17 -15.88 0.55
N SER A 56 -8.49 -16.02 1.69
CA SER A 56 -9.11 -15.88 3.02
C SER A 56 -9.83 -14.53 3.18
N LEU A 57 -9.25 -13.42 2.68
CA LEU A 57 -9.90 -12.11 2.75
C LEU A 57 -11.12 -12.02 1.85
N GLY A 58 -11.04 -12.60 0.65
CA GLY A 58 -12.16 -12.65 -0.29
C GLY A 58 -13.35 -13.43 0.24
N ARG A 59 -13.10 -14.57 0.93
CA ARG A 59 -14.13 -15.31 1.66
C ARG A 59 -14.81 -14.45 2.73
N LEU A 60 -14.02 -13.80 3.58
CA LEU A 60 -14.54 -12.94 4.66
C LEU A 60 -15.36 -11.76 4.11
N THR A 61 -14.91 -11.12 3.03
CA THR A 61 -15.66 -10.01 2.41
C THR A 61 -16.89 -10.47 1.63
N ALA A 62 -16.91 -11.70 1.12
CA ALA A 62 -18.08 -12.29 0.48
C ALA A 62 -19.15 -12.67 1.52
N GLU A 63 -18.73 -13.17 2.69
CA GLU A 63 -19.61 -13.48 3.83
C GLU A 63 -20.17 -12.20 4.48
N ALA A 64 -19.42 -11.09 4.43
CA ALA A 64 -19.83 -9.77 4.96
C ALA A 64 -20.56 -8.87 3.94
N GLY A 65 -20.57 -9.23 2.65
CA GLY A 65 -21.27 -8.49 1.59
C GLY A 65 -22.77 -8.82 1.55
N PRO A 66 -23.64 -7.94 1.01
CA PRO A 66 -25.04 -8.28 0.80
C PRO A 66 -25.08 -9.54 -0.07
N LYS A 67 -25.70 -10.60 0.46
CA LYS A 67 -25.92 -11.89 -0.20
C LYS A 67 -26.23 -11.62 -1.67
N ALA A 68 -25.34 -12.05 -2.58
CA ALA A 68 -25.53 -11.84 -4.01
C ALA A 68 -26.96 -12.21 -4.35
N ALA A 69 -27.74 -11.23 -4.83
CA ALA A 69 -29.10 -11.46 -5.26
C ALA A 69 -29.03 -12.52 -6.36
N ILE A 70 -29.37 -13.74 -5.99
CA ILE A 70 -29.57 -14.88 -6.87
C ILE A 70 -30.69 -14.42 -7.80
N THR A 71 -30.33 -14.01 -9.01
CA THR A 71 -31.30 -13.78 -10.08
C THR A 71 -31.52 -15.14 -10.73
N PRO A 72 -32.78 -15.58 -10.88
CA PRO A 72 -33.14 -16.93 -11.33
C PRO A 72 -32.71 -17.21 -12.78
#